data_AF-A0A7W0PDM6-F1
#
_entry.id   AF-A0A7W0PDM6-F1
#
_cell.length_a   1.000
_cell.length_b   1.000
_cell.length_c   1.000
_cell.angle_alpha   90.00
_cell.angle_beta   90.00
_cell.angle_gamma   90.00
#
_symmetry.space_group_name_H-M   'P 1'
#
loop_
_entity.id
_entity.type
_entity.pdbx_description
1 polymer ?
#
loop_
_entity_poly.entity_id
_entity_poly.type
_entity_poly.pdbx_seq_one_letter_code
_entity_poly.pdbx_strand_id
1 'polypeptide(L)'
;MSRLPEAGRGEPIDVEAGTRTYSIASPQRFWWRERQYEVAVVLDHWLESGPWWRRFSGGEAIVQLHWWRVETRPGPGRSGGPGGVYDLCWDEAANRWVLGRVHD
;
A
#
# COMPACT_ATOMS: atom_id res chain seq x y z
N MET A 1 6.35 -25.30 15.11
CA MET A 1 7.23 -24.67 14.10
C MET A 1 6.61 -23.33 13.73
N SER A 2 7.10 -22.26 14.36
CA SER A 2 6.46 -20.95 14.38
C SER A 2 6.55 -20.26 13.02
N ARG A 3 5.39 -19.97 12.44
CA ARG A 3 5.27 -19.20 11.19
C ARG A 3 5.58 -17.74 11.51
N LEU A 4 6.80 -17.30 11.21
CA LEU A 4 7.21 -15.90 11.35
C LEU A 4 6.35 -15.02 10.41
N PRO A 5 5.96 -13.80 10.82
CA PRO A 5 5.19 -12.90 9.97
C PRO A 5 6.04 -12.41 8.79
N GLU A 6 5.63 -12.77 7.57
CA GLU A 6 6.22 -12.31 6.30
C GLU A 6 5.94 -10.81 6.08
N ALA A 7 7.00 -10.00 6.02
CA ALA A 7 6.88 -8.60 5.63
C ALA A 7 6.47 -8.45 4.16
N GLY A 8 5.59 -7.50 3.86
CA GLY A 8 5.06 -7.27 2.52
C GLY A 8 3.97 -8.26 2.12
N ARG A 9 3.16 -8.75 3.08
CA ARG A 9 1.94 -9.52 2.79
C ARG A 9 1.01 -8.66 1.95
N GLY A 10 0.86 -9.04 0.69
CA GLY A 10 -0.02 -8.38 -0.24
C GLY A 10 0.33 -8.73 -1.68
N GLU A 11 -0.57 -8.40 -2.59
CA GLU A 11 -0.32 -8.52 -4.02
C GLU A 11 0.46 -7.28 -4.48
N PRO A 12 1.58 -7.41 -5.22
CA PRO A 12 2.28 -6.25 -5.76
C PRO A 12 1.35 -5.50 -6.73
N ILE A 13 1.34 -4.17 -6.60
CA ILE A 13 0.51 -3.29 -7.41
C ILE A 13 1.33 -2.07 -7.86
N ASP A 14 0.93 -1.50 -8.99
CA ASP A 14 1.42 -0.20 -9.41
C ASP A 14 0.55 0.90 -8.79
N VAL A 15 1.17 1.95 -8.28
CA VAL A 15 0.49 3.08 -7.62
C VAL A 15 1.04 4.38 -8.18
N GLU A 16 0.12 5.23 -8.61
CA GLU A 16 0.38 6.64 -8.88
C GLU A 16 0.25 7.41 -7.56
N ALA A 17 1.37 7.93 -7.06
CA ALA A 17 1.41 8.70 -5.83
C ALA A 17 1.23 10.20 -6.12
N GLY A 18 0.46 10.87 -5.27
CA GLY A 18 0.15 12.29 -5.36
C GLY A 18 1.20 13.19 -4.72
N THR A 19 0.74 14.31 -4.16
CA THR A 19 1.61 15.26 -3.46
C THR A 19 2.19 14.64 -2.17
N ARG A 20 3.45 14.98 -1.88
CA ARG A 20 4.17 14.48 -0.71
C ARG A 20 3.73 15.23 0.55
N THR A 21 2.88 14.61 1.37
CA THR A 21 2.47 15.16 2.68
C THR A 21 3.36 14.67 3.83
N TYR A 22 4.01 13.51 3.67
CA TYR A 22 4.96 12.91 4.61
C TYR A 22 6.32 12.67 3.95
N SER A 23 7.19 11.82 4.53
CA SER A 23 8.36 11.27 3.83
C SER A 23 7.98 10.54 2.54
N ILE A 24 6.69 10.25 2.31
CA ILE A 24 6.15 9.62 1.11
C ILE A 24 4.81 10.27 0.69
N ALA A 25 4.50 10.17 -0.61
CA ALA A 25 3.29 10.69 -1.21
C ALA A 25 2.08 9.77 -0.99
N SER A 26 0.91 10.37 -0.77
CA SER A 26 -0.35 9.62 -0.63
C SER A 26 -0.76 9.00 -1.96
N PRO A 27 -1.31 7.78 -1.99
CA PRO A 27 -1.77 7.14 -3.22
C PRO A 27 -2.97 7.88 -3.82
N GLN A 28 -2.93 8.17 -5.12
CA GLN A 28 -4.06 8.78 -5.87
C GLN A 28 -4.77 7.77 -6.76
N ARG A 29 -4.04 6.79 -7.27
CA ARG A 29 -4.57 5.76 -8.19
C ARG A 29 -3.70 4.52 -8.11
N PHE A 30 -4.29 3.35 -8.32
CA PHE A 30 -3.54 2.11 -8.41
C PHE A 30 -4.12 1.15 -9.44
N TRP A 31 -3.31 0.19 -9.87
CA TRP A 31 -3.69 -0.85 -10.82
C TRP A 31 -3.61 -2.22 -10.17
N TRP A 32 -4.69 -2.98 -10.29
CA TRP A 32 -4.80 -4.33 -9.73
C TRP A 32 -5.67 -5.21 -10.64
N ARG A 33 -5.18 -6.40 -11.01
CA ARG A 33 -5.86 -7.37 -11.89
C ARG A 33 -6.43 -6.74 -13.17
N GLU A 34 -5.58 -6.01 -13.90
CA GLU A 34 -5.92 -5.33 -15.16
C GLU A 34 -6.97 -4.21 -15.02
N ARG A 35 -7.30 -3.80 -13.79
CA ARG A 35 -8.25 -2.72 -13.50
C ARG A 35 -7.57 -1.55 -12.83
N GLN A 36 -8.09 -0.37 -13.12
CA GLN A 36 -7.66 0.90 -12.55
C GLN A 36 -8.64 1.32 -11.44
N TYR A 37 -8.07 1.69 -10.28
CA TYR A 37 -8.80 2.14 -9.11
C TYR A 37 -8.37 3.57 -8.80
N GLU A 38 -9.34 4.48 -8.75
CA GLU A 38 -9.11 5.87 -8.39
C GLU A 38 -9.44 6.09 -6.91
N VAL A 39 -8.47 6.62 -6.16
CA VAL A 39 -8.65 6.93 -4.74
C VAL A 39 -9.54 8.15 -4.62
N ALA A 40 -10.73 7.94 -4.04
CA ALA A 40 -11.69 8.98 -3.73
C ALA A 40 -11.24 9.80 -2.53
N VAL A 41 -10.82 9.09 -1.48
CA VAL A 41 -10.42 9.63 -0.19
C VAL A 41 -9.42 8.69 0.48
N VAL A 42 -8.44 9.26 1.17
CA VAL A 42 -7.58 8.53 2.11
C VAL A 42 -8.25 8.63 3.47
N LEU A 43 -8.74 7.49 3.98
CA LEU A 43 -9.44 7.41 5.25
C LEU A 43 -8.47 7.41 6.44
N ASP A 44 -7.32 6.77 6.28
CA ASP A 44 -6.30 6.70 7.32
C ASP A 44 -4.89 6.49 6.74
N HIS A 45 -3.88 6.89 7.50
CA HIS A 45 -2.46 6.63 7.21
C HIS A 45 -1.71 6.31 8.51
N TRP A 46 -1.10 5.13 8.57
CA TRP A 46 -0.33 4.69 9.73
C TRP A 46 0.99 4.06 9.32
N LEU A 47 1.92 4.05 10.28
CA LEU A 47 3.21 3.37 10.14
C LEU A 47 3.16 2.06 10.91
N GLU A 48 3.61 0.99 10.27
CA GLU A 48 3.94 -0.24 10.95
C GLU A 48 5.45 -0.46 10.91
N SER A 49 6.03 -0.74 12.06
CA SER A 49 7.42 -1.20 12.10
C SER A 49 7.48 -2.56 11.41
N GLY A 50 8.27 -2.63 10.34
CA GLY A 50 8.64 -3.88 9.70
C GLY A 50 9.30 -4.83 10.70
N PRO A 51 9.35 -6.14 10.40
CA PRO A 51 9.87 -7.10 11.33
C PRO A 51 11.31 -6.77 11.71
N TRP A 52 11.66 -6.98 12.97
CA TRP A 52 12.91 -6.52 13.59
C TRP A 52 14.20 -7.02 12.89
N TRP A 53 14.13 -8.10 12.12
CA TRP A 53 15.24 -8.62 11.31
C TRP A 53 15.43 -7.87 9.97
N ARG A 54 14.45 -7.09 9.51
CA ARG A 54 14.58 -6.19 8.36
C ARG A 54 15.06 -4.82 8.84
N ARG A 55 16.27 -4.46 8.43
CA ARG A 55 16.85 -3.13 8.61
C ARG A 55 17.16 -2.50 7.25
N PHE A 56 17.25 -1.18 7.22
CA PHE A 56 17.84 -0.50 6.06
C PHE A 56 19.30 -0.94 5.86
N SER A 57 19.74 -0.96 4.61
CA SER A 57 21.15 -1.08 4.25
C SER A 57 21.94 0.04 4.94
N GLY A 58 22.63 -0.25 6.04
CA GLY A 58 23.25 0.75 6.92
C GLY A 58 23.07 0.49 8.43
N GLY A 59 22.22 -0.45 8.81
CA GLY A 59 22.35 -1.18 10.09
C GLY A 59 21.64 -0.61 11.33
N GLU A 60 21.14 0.63 11.31
CA GLU A 60 20.59 1.23 12.54
C GLU A 60 19.06 1.35 12.59
N ALA A 61 18.39 1.59 11.47
CA ALA A 61 16.94 1.82 11.45
C ALA A 61 16.13 0.57 11.06
N ILE A 62 15.01 0.35 11.77
CA ILE A 62 13.99 -0.64 11.42
C ILE A 62 13.20 -0.08 10.22
N VAL A 63 12.94 -0.94 9.23
CA VAL A 63 12.15 -0.61 8.04
C VAL A 63 10.75 -0.16 8.47
N GLN A 64 10.26 0.96 7.95
CA GLN A 64 8.87 1.36 8.16
C GLN A 64 8.02 0.89 6.97
N LEU A 65 6.84 0.37 7.28
CA LEU A 65 5.80 0.07 6.32
C LEU A 65 4.77 1.18 6.43
N HIS A 66 4.62 1.95 5.35
CA HIS A 66 3.59 2.98 5.31
C HIS A 66 2.30 2.36 4.82
N TRP A 67 1.26 2.43 5.61
CA TRP A 67 -0.04 1.89 5.29
C TRP A 67 -1.05 3.01 5.08
N TRP A 68 -1.87 2.85 4.05
CA TRP A 68 -2.99 3.74 3.75
C TRP A 68 -4.26 2.93 3.64
N ARG A 69 -5.30 3.36 4.34
CA ARG A 69 -6.66 2.93 4.05
C ARG A 69 -7.29 3.94 3.11
N VAL A 70 -7.70 3.47 1.94
CA VAL A 70 -8.28 4.32 0.90
C VAL A 70 -9.67 3.82 0.52
N GLU A 71 -10.56 4.75 0.22
CA GLU A 71 -11.81 4.45 -0.46
C GLU A 71 -11.64 4.76 -1.95
N THR A 72 -12.09 3.87 -2.83
CA THR A 72 -12.04 4.08 -4.27
C THR A 72 -13.40 4.42 -4.83
N ARG A 73 -13.43 5.24 -5.89
CA ARG A 73 -14.65 5.43 -6.68
C ARG A 73 -14.80 4.30 -7.70
N PRO A 74 -16.03 3.87 -8.02
CA PRO A 74 -16.27 3.00 -9.17
C PRO A 74 -15.71 3.65 -10.45
N GLY A 75 -14.83 2.93 -11.14
CA GLY A 75 -14.26 3.39 -12.40
C GLY A 75 -15.19 3.16 -13.60
N PRO A 76 -14.95 3.83 -14.74
CA PRO A 76 -15.79 3.67 -15.92
C PRO A 76 -15.54 2.34 -16.64
N GLY A 77 -16.61 1.72 -17.13
CA GLY A 77 -16.54 0.55 -18.00
C GLY A 77 -15.91 -0.69 -17.35
N ARG A 78 -15.33 -1.56 -18.17
CA ARG A 78 -14.72 -2.84 -17.71
C ARG A 78 -13.32 -2.67 -17.12
N SER A 79 -12.64 -1.60 -17.49
CA SER A 79 -11.28 -1.27 -17.02
C SER A 79 -11.28 -0.61 -15.65
N GLY A 80 -12.44 -0.12 -15.19
CA GLY A 80 -12.63 0.43 -13.86
C GLY A 80 -12.78 -0.65 -12.79
N GLY A 81 -12.06 -0.47 -11.68
CA GLY A 81 -12.32 -1.20 -10.46
C GLY A 81 -13.69 -0.84 -9.84
N PRO A 82 -14.31 -1.75 -9.07
CA PRO A 82 -15.44 -1.36 -8.24
C PRO A 82 -15.02 -0.33 -7.18
N GLY A 83 -15.99 0.44 -6.69
CA GLY A 83 -15.80 1.19 -5.46
C GLY A 83 -15.64 0.25 -4.27
N GLY A 84 -14.95 0.70 -3.23
CA GLY A 84 -14.70 -0.09 -2.03
C GLY A 84 -13.56 0.48 -1.19
N VAL A 85 -13.24 -0.19 -0.09
CA VAL A 85 -12.16 0.23 0.80
C VAL A 85 -10.98 -0.74 0.70
N TYR A 86 -9.76 -0.20 0.58
CA TYR A 86 -8.54 -0.96 0.32
C TYR A 86 -7.43 -0.48 1.25
N ASP A 87 -6.63 -1.42 1.75
CA ASP A 87 -5.40 -1.11 2.48
C ASP A 87 -4.20 -1.29 1.53
N LEU A 88 -3.48 -0.21 1.27
CA LEU A 88 -2.27 -0.16 0.44
C LEU A 88 -1.05 0.02 1.35
N CYS A 89 0.06 -0.64 1.01
CA CYS A 89 1.30 -0.52 1.75
C CYS A 89 2.47 -0.17 0.84
N TRP A 90 3.29 0.79 1.25
CA TRP A 90 4.62 1.00 0.70
C TRP A 90 5.65 0.29 1.58
N ASP A 91 6.30 -0.73 1.02
CA ASP A 91 7.42 -1.44 1.64
C ASP A 91 8.73 -0.75 1.24
N GLU A 92 9.26 0.10 2.13
CA GLU A 92 10.49 0.86 1.88
C GLU A 92 11.70 -0.05 1.60
N ALA A 93 11.76 -1.23 2.23
CA ALA A 93 12.89 -2.15 2.02
C ALA A 93 12.84 -2.85 0.66
N ALA A 94 11.64 -3.18 0.19
CA ALA A 94 11.44 -3.77 -1.13
C ALA A 94 11.25 -2.71 -2.23
N ASN A 95 11.19 -1.43 -1.86
CA ASN A 95 10.93 -0.30 -2.74
C ASN A 95 9.73 -0.54 -3.67
N ARG A 96 8.61 -1.01 -3.10
CA ARG A 96 7.41 -1.37 -3.87
C ARG A 96 6.11 -1.14 -3.10
N TRP A 97 5.03 -0.98 -3.86
CA TRP A 97 3.68 -1.00 -3.34
C TRP A 97 3.10 -2.40 -3.30
N VAL A 98 2.27 -2.67 -2.29
CA VAL A 98 1.49 -3.90 -2.18
C VAL A 98 0.05 -3.59 -1.75
N LEU A 99 -0.90 -4.32 -2.29
CA LEU A 99 -2.28 -4.37 -1.83
C LEU A 99 -2.36 -5.37 -0.67
N GLY A 100 -2.55 -4.88 0.56
CA GLY A 100 -2.59 -5.73 1.74
C GLY A 100 -3.97 -6.30 2.05
N ARG A 101 -5.03 -5.49 1.92
CA ARG A 101 -6.40 -5.92 2.21
C ARG A 101 -7.43 -5.25 1.31
N VAL A 102 -8.45 -6.01 0.94
CA VAL A 102 -9.71 -5.51 0.38
C VAL A 102 -10.77 -5.64 1.48
N HIS A 103 -11.54 -4.59 1.71
CA HIS A 103 -12.70 -4.59 2.61
C HIS A 103 -13.94 -4.54 1.72
N ASP A 104 -14.84 -5.52 1.89
CA ASP A 104 -16.08 -5.68 1.11
C ASP A 104 -17.19 -4.71 1.51
#